data_AF-A0A165X3S1-F1
#
_entry.id   AF-A0A165X3S1-F1
#
_cell.length_a   1.000
_cell.length_b   1.000
_cell.length_c   1.000
_cell.angle_alpha   90.00
_cell.angle_beta   90.00
_cell.angle_gamma   90.00
#
_symmetry.space_group_name_H-M   'P 1'
#
loop_
_entity.id
_entity.type
_entity.pdbx_description
1 polymer ?
#
loop_
_entity_poly.entity_id
_entity_poly.type
_entity_poly.pdbx_seq_one_letter_code
_entity_poly.pdbx_strand_id
1 'polypeptide(L)'
;MSAKTAKTVTIMGKEYPADELKEEVVRMAKALADSARVTNPLPASIDLSLGEQKEVRDQINAMRILPPPALKSFWRAFAANHLSALGSSMRSLSYDHQPIALSTYIQILSLLPDPKDDPYFRRFLQHPTQSKDIPNIIASAFVKGIPWHRPSGPGYISTLMIHCLFWVDPKSGSDGRGSIDLDIRQPLQVKLKALLDIAAPEGGNRADWESQRVDVGRLSGIIGCLASEEVGPHYIQSTQQYLQRDLDGCAKEDCDEEGELRCSVCKTARYCGKKHQAWHWKNGHKMCCFPSVD
;
A
#
# COMPACT_ATOMS: atom_id res chain seq x y z
N MET A 1 -43.17 8.82 -5.86
CA MET A 1 -41.91 8.06 -5.67
C MET A 1 -40.84 8.72 -6.51
N SER A 2 -39.93 9.48 -5.90
CA SER A 2 -38.89 10.20 -6.64
C SER A 2 -37.83 9.21 -7.10
N ALA A 3 -37.68 9.03 -8.41
CA ALA A 3 -36.59 8.26 -8.99
C ALA A 3 -35.27 8.90 -8.53
N LYS A 4 -34.54 8.21 -7.64
CA LYS A 4 -33.17 8.57 -7.32
C LYS A 4 -32.40 8.53 -8.64
N THR A 5 -32.10 9.68 -9.22
CA THR A 5 -31.19 9.78 -10.36
C THR A 5 -29.90 9.07 -9.96
N ALA A 6 -29.62 7.94 -10.60
CA ALA A 6 -28.39 7.20 -10.38
C ALA A 6 -27.24 8.18 -10.68
N LYS A 7 -26.49 8.56 -9.65
CA LYS A 7 -25.40 9.55 -9.81
C LYS A 7 -24.27 8.84 -10.56
N THR A 8 -23.99 9.31 -11.77
CA THR A 8 -22.95 8.78 -12.64
C THR A 8 -21.58 9.36 -12.29
N VAL A 9 -20.51 8.65 -12.66
CA VAL A 9 -19.14 9.15 -12.68
C VAL A 9 -18.57 8.94 -14.08
N THR A 10 -17.87 9.95 -14.59
CA THR A 10 -17.23 9.90 -15.90
C THR A 10 -15.83 9.30 -15.78
N ILE A 11 -15.58 8.19 -16.49
CA ILE A 11 -14.26 7.55 -16.60
C ILE A 11 -13.92 7.43 -18.07
N MET A 12 -12.82 8.06 -18.49
CA MET A 12 -12.36 8.06 -19.89
C MET A 12 -13.47 8.47 -20.89
N GLY A 13 -14.28 9.48 -20.52
CA GLY A 13 -15.37 9.98 -21.37
C GLY A 13 -16.66 9.15 -21.38
N LYS A 14 -16.72 8.05 -20.62
CA LYS A 14 -17.94 7.23 -20.44
C LYS A 14 -18.53 7.42 -19.05
N GLU A 15 -19.85 7.54 -18.96
CA GLU A 15 -20.56 7.61 -17.68
C GLU A 15 -20.92 6.23 -17.15
N TYR A 16 -20.58 5.98 -15.89
CA TYR A 16 -20.90 4.75 -15.17
C TYR A 16 -21.73 5.06 -13.93
N PRO A 17 -22.72 4.22 -13.56
CA PRO A 17 -23.39 4.34 -12.27
C PRO A 17 -22.37 4.15 -11.14
N ALA A 18 -22.17 5.19 -10.31
CA ALA A 18 -21.10 5.19 -9.32
C ALA A 18 -21.26 4.11 -8.24
N ASP A 19 -22.50 3.73 -7.93
CA ASP A 19 -22.81 2.69 -6.94
C ASP A 19 -22.49 1.29 -7.49
N GLU A 20 -22.87 0.99 -8.73
CA GLU A 20 -22.55 -0.28 -9.38
C GLU A 20 -21.04 -0.48 -9.54
N LEU A 21 -20.32 0.57 -9.94
CA LEU A 21 -18.87 0.51 -10.04
C LEU A 21 -18.21 0.30 -8.67
N LYS A 22 -18.73 0.93 -7.62
CA LYS A 22 -18.25 0.72 -6.25
C LYS A 22 -18.46 -0.72 -5.79
N GLU A 23 -19.64 -1.28 -6.05
CA GLU A 23 -19.94 -2.67 -5.73
C GLU A 23 -19.03 -3.63 -6.50
N GLU A 24 -18.77 -3.35 -7.77
CA GLU A 24 -17.87 -4.16 -8.59
C GLU A 24 -16.44 -4.14 -8.06
N VAL A 25 -15.86 -2.98 -7.75
CA VAL A 25 -14.49 -2.94 -7.20
C VAL A 25 -14.39 -3.62 -5.84
N VAL A 26 -15.45 -3.61 -5.03
CA VAL A 26 -15.52 -4.37 -3.76
C VAL A 26 -15.58 -5.87 -4.04
N ARG A 27 -16.40 -6.32 -5.00
CA ARG A 27 -16.44 -7.73 -5.41
C ARG A 27 -15.08 -8.23 -5.90
N MET A 28 -14.43 -7.44 -6.75
CA MET A 28 -13.09 -7.75 -7.28
C MET A 28 -12.05 -7.81 -6.15
N ALA A 29 -12.07 -6.85 -5.23
CA ALA A 29 -11.15 -6.83 -4.09
C ALA A 29 -11.34 -8.05 -3.18
N LYS A 30 -12.60 -8.45 -2.95
CA LYS A 30 -12.93 -9.67 -2.21
C LYS A 30 -12.43 -10.92 -2.94
N ALA A 31 -12.64 -11.01 -4.25
CA ALA A 31 -12.16 -12.14 -5.05
C ALA A 31 -10.63 -12.30 -4.96
N LEU A 32 -9.88 -11.18 -5.02
CA LEU A 32 -8.43 -11.20 -4.81
C LEU A 32 -8.07 -11.68 -3.39
N ALA A 33 -8.75 -11.17 -2.37
CA ALA A 33 -8.51 -11.57 -0.98
C ALA A 33 -8.77 -13.06 -0.74
N ASP A 34 -9.87 -13.59 -1.29
CA ASP A 34 -10.22 -15.01 -1.18
C ASP A 34 -9.20 -15.90 -1.92
N SER A 35 -8.82 -15.53 -3.15
CA SER A 35 -7.85 -16.28 -3.97
C SER A 35 -6.46 -16.30 -3.33
N ALA A 36 -6.08 -15.20 -2.68
CA ALA A 36 -4.85 -15.11 -1.92
C ALA A 36 -4.94 -15.76 -0.53
N ARG A 37 -6.07 -16.38 -0.15
CA ARG A 37 -6.27 -16.99 1.18
C ARG A 37 -6.18 -15.99 2.35
N VAL A 38 -6.44 -14.70 2.12
CA VAL A 38 -6.41 -13.66 3.16
C VAL A 38 -7.54 -13.84 4.18
N THR A 39 -8.72 -14.21 3.69
CA THR A 39 -9.94 -14.41 4.50
C THR A 39 -10.13 -15.85 4.97
N ASN A 40 -9.34 -16.79 4.41
CA ASN A 40 -9.33 -18.20 4.76
C ASN A 40 -7.87 -18.69 4.81
N PRO A 41 -7.14 -18.41 5.91
CA PRO A 41 -5.70 -18.60 5.99
C PRO A 41 -5.27 -20.06 5.81
N LEU A 42 -4.04 -20.22 5.30
CA LEU A 42 -3.40 -21.52 5.14
C LEU A 42 -3.06 -22.16 6.49
N PRO A 43 -3.08 -23.51 6.58
CA PRO A 43 -2.47 -24.22 7.71
C PRO A 43 -0.97 -23.91 7.86
N ALA A 44 -0.44 -23.98 9.09
CA ALA A 44 0.89 -23.50 9.49
C ALA A 44 2.13 -24.14 8.79
N SER A 45 1.92 -25.07 7.87
CA SER A 45 2.98 -25.78 7.12
C SER A 45 2.65 -25.98 5.65
N ILE A 46 1.54 -25.41 5.18
CA ILE A 46 1.08 -25.57 3.80
C ILE A 46 1.22 -24.21 3.12
N ASP A 47 2.03 -24.17 2.08
CA ASP A 47 2.17 -22.98 1.24
C ASP A 47 1.05 -22.90 0.20
N LEU A 48 0.90 -21.74 -0.44
CA LEU A 48 0.08 -21.64 -1.65
C LEU A 48 0.62 -22.60 -2.72
N SER A 49 -0.29 -23.33 -3.35
CA SER A 49 0.07 -24.09 -4.54
C SER A 49 0.47 -23.15 -5.69
N LEU A 50 1.25 -23.64 -6.65
CA LEU A 50 1.59 -22.88 -7.86
C LEU A 50 0.34 -22.47 -8.67
N GLY A 51 -0.72 -23.27 -8.61
CA GLY A 51 -2.01 -22.96 -9.23
C GLY A 51 -2.68 -21.75 -8.57
N GLU A 52 -2.78 -21.75 -7.24
CA GLU A 52 -3.32 -20.62 -6.47
C GLU A 52 -2.49 -19.35 -6.66
N GLN A 53 -1.15 -19.45 -6.62
CA GLN A 53 -0.27 -18.30 -6.89
C GLN A 53 -0.52 -17.74 -8.31
N LYS A 54 -0.65 -18.62 -9.30
CA LYS A 54 -0.93 -18.22 -10.69
C LYS A 54 -2.27 -17.50 -10.78
N GLU A 55 -3.32 -18.01 -10.11
CA GLU A 55 -4.63 -17.38 -10.09
C GLU A 55 -4.58 -15.96 -9.52
N VAL A 56 -3.93 -15.77 -8.36
CA VAL A 56 -3.74 -14.44 -7.77
C VAL A 56 -3.00 -13.51 -8.73
N ARG A 57 -1.93 -14.00 -9.37
CA ARG A 57 -1.15 -13.23 -10.34
C ARG A 57 -1.97 -12.84 -11.55
N ASP A 58 -2.79 -13.74 -12.08
CA ASP A 58 -3.62 -13.50 -13.25
C ASP A 58 -4.70 -12.46 -12.92
N GLN A 59 -5.29 -12.51 -11.72
CA GLN A 59 -6.21 -11.49 -11.23
C GLN A 59 -5.53 -10.11 -11.11
N ILE A 60 -4.36 -10.02 -10.47
CA ILE A 60 -3.60 -8.78 -10.36
C ILE A 60 -3.29 -8.19 -11.76
N ASN A 61 -2.88 -9.03 -12.71
CA ASN A 61 -2.61 -8.58 -14.07
C ASN A 61 -3.88 -8.13 -14.82
N ALA A 62 -5.01 -8.81 -14.63
CA ALA A 62 -6.29 -8.39 -15.19
C ALA A 62 -6.70 -7.00 -14.67
N MET A 63 -6.44 -6.67 -13.41
CA MET A 63 -6.77 -5.36 -12.85
C MET A 63 -6.01 -4.22 -13.53
N ARG A 64 -4.83 -4.47 -14.11
CA ARG A 64 -4.03 -3.44 -14.80
C ARG A 64 -4.69 -2.91 -16.08
N ILE A 65 -5.72 -3.60 -16.58
CA ILE A 65 -6.51 -3.16 -17.74
C ILE A 65 -7.52 -2.07 -17.33
N LEU A 66 -7.84 -1.97 -16.03
CA LEU A 66 -8.76 -0.96 -15.53
C LEU A 66 -8.20 0.46 -15.74
N PRO A 67 -9.08 1.43 -16.07
CA PRO A 67 -8.70 2.84 -16.06
C PRO A 67 -8.13 3.27 -14.70
N PRO A 68 -7.20 4.24 -14.63
CA PRO A 68 -6.54 4.61 -13.38
C PRO A 68 -7.49 4.94 -12.20
N PRO A 69 -8.63 5.65 -12.38
CA PRO A 69 -9.57 5.90 -11.29
C PRO A 69 -10.23 4.62 -10.75
N ALA A 70 -10.51 3.65 -11.62
CA ALA A 70 -11.09 2.36 -11.24
C ALA A 70 -10.05 1.48 -10.55
N LEU A 71 -8.82 1.42 -11.07
CA LEU A 71 -7.71 0.71 -10.43
C LEU A 71 -7.40 1.27 -9.03
N LYS A 72 -7.38 2.60 -8.88
CA LYS A 72 -7.22 3.27 -7.57
C LYS A 72 -8.36 2.92 -6.62
N SER A 73 -9.60 2.86 -7.13
CA SER A 73 -10.77 2.49 -6.33
C SER A 73 -10.76 1.01 -5.91
N PHE A 74 -10.28 0.12 -6.78
CA PHE A 74 -10.04 -1.30 -6.48
C PHE A 74 -9.05 -1.47 -5.34
N TRP A 75 -7.86 -0.86 -5.42
CA TRP A 75 -6.88 -1.01 -4.34
C TRP A 75 -7.34 -0.35 -3.04
N ARG A 76 -8.05 0.78 -3.10
CA ARG A 76 -8.70 1.37 -1.92
C ARG A 76 -9.76 0.46 -1.32
N ALA A 77 -10.54 -0.24 -2.15
CA ALA A 77 -11.53 -1.22 -1.68
C ALA A 77 -10.83 -2.39 -0.98
N PHE A 78 -9.73 -2.90 -1.55
CA PHE A 78 -8.91 -3.91 -0.90
C PHE A 78 -8.36 -3.40 0.44
N ALA A 79 -7.78 -2.20 0.43
CA ALA A 79 -7.21 -1.57 1.62
C ALA A 79 -8.24 -1.42 2.75
N ALA A 80 -9.42 -0.92 2.44
CA ALA A 80 -10.48 -0.67 3.40
C ALA A 80 -11.07 -1.95 4.03
N ASN A 81 -11.10 -3.07 3.30
CA ASN A 81 -11.84 -4.27 3.72
C ASN A 81 -10.93 -5.44 4.15
N HIS A 82 -9.67 -5.49 3.70
CA HIS A 82 -8.85 -6.69 3.80
C HIS A 82 -7.45 -6.49 4.42
N LEU A 83 -6.99 -5.25 4.63
CA LEU A 83 -5.65 -5.01 5.19
C LEU A 83 -5.43 -5.60 6.58
N SER A 84 -6.41 -5.48 7.48
CA SER A 84 -6.31 -6.02 8.84
C SER A 84 -6.15 -7.56 8.82
N ALA A 85 -6.93 -8.23 7.98
CA ALA A 85 -6.86 -9.68 7.79
C ALA A 85 -5.53 -10.09 7.12
N LEU A 86 -5.06 -9.33 6.13
CA LEU A 86 -3.78 -9.55 5.46
C LEU A 86 -2.62 -9.43 6.45
N GLY A 87 -2.56 -8.36 7.25
CA GLY A 87 -1.53 -8.17 8.26
C GLY A 87 -1.55 -9.28 9.32
N SER A 88 -2.74 -9.70 9.75
CA SER A 88 -2.88 -10.83 10.69
C SER A 88 -2.39 -12.14 10.09
N SER A 89 -2.71 -12.41 8.83
CA SER A 89 -2.25 -13.59 8.10
C SER A 89 -0.73 -13.56 7.92
N MET A 90 -0.15 -12.43 7.52
CA MET A 90 1.30 -12.25 7.38
C MET A 90 2.07 -12.58 8.66
N ARG A 91 1.57 -12.16 9.84
CA ARG A 91 2.18 -12.49 11.14
C ARG A 91 2.15 -13.98 11.48
N SER A 92 1.22 -14.74 10.89
CA SER A 92 1.11 -16.19 11.11
C SER A 92 1.95 -17.02 10.13
N LEU A 93 2.45 -16.42 9.04
CA LEU A 93 3.24 -17.13 8.04
C LEU A 93 4.70 -17.28 8.47
N SER A 94 5.31 -18.41 8.09
CA SER A 94 6.75 -18.64 8.18
C SER A 94 7.38 -18.54 6.78
N TYR A 95 8.46 -17.78 6.62
CA TYR A 95 9.21 -17.77 5.35
C TYR A 95 9.73 -19.16 4.98
N ASP A 96 10.11 -19.98 5.97
CA ASP A 96 10.76 -21.26 5.73
C ASP A 96 9.77 -22.34 5.24
N HIS A 97 8.48 -22.17 5.57
CA HIS A 97 7.42 -23.12 5.20
C HIS A 97 6.42 -22.58 4.18
N GLN A 98 6.24 -21.26 4.13
CA GLN A 98 5.21 -20.59 3.32
C GLN A 98 5.77 -19.38 2.53
N PRO A 99 6.92 -19.53 1.82
CA PRO A 99 7.54 -18.42 1.10
C PRO A 99 6.67 -17.86 -0.05
N ILE A 100 5.84 -18.69 -0.70
CA ILE A 100 4.97 -18.28 -1.82
C ILE A 100 3.81 -17.43 -1.30
N ALA A 101 3.15 -17.86 -0.22
CA ALA A 101 2.10 -17.10 0.44
C ALA A 101 2.62 -15.75 0.95
N LEU A 102 3.76 -15.76 1.64
CA LEU A 102 4.37 -14.54 2.18
C LEU A 102 4.75 -13.56 1.06
N SER A 103 5.40 -14.06 0.00
CA SER A 103 5.68 -13.30 -1.21
C SER A 103 4.42 -12.68 -1.83
N THR A 104 3.33 -13.45 -1.91
CA THR A 104 2.07 -12.99 -2.48
C THR A 104 1.48 -11.84 -1.66
N TYR A 105 1.54 -11.91 -0.33
CA TYR A 105 1.05 -10.84 0.55
C TYR A 105 1.88 -9.58 0.47
N ILE A 106 3.21 -9.72 0.43
CA ILE A 106 4.12 -8.59 0.24
C ILE A 106 3.87 -7.91 -1.10
N GLN A 107 3.65 -8.70 -2.17
CA GLN A 107 3.34 -8.16 -3.49
C GLN A 107 2.01 -7.39 -3.49
N ILE A 108 0.96 -7.93 -2.89
CA ILE A 108 -0.33 -7.22 -2.75
C ILE A 108 -0.15 -5.89 -2.02
N LEU A 109 0.56 -5.88 -0.88
CA LEU A 109 0.86 -4.65 -0.14
C LEU A 109 1.66 -3.65 -0.98
N SER A 110 2.63 -4.13 -1.76
CA SER A 110 3.49 -3.27 -2.57
C SER A 110 2.78 -2.59 -3.74
N LEU A 111 1.56 -3.03 -4.06
CA LEU A 111 0.74 -2.48 -5.14
C LEU A 111 -0.35 -1.51 -4.64
N LEU A 112 -0.48 -1.34 -3.32
CA LEU A 112 -1.39 -0.35 -2.76
C LEU A 112 -0.91 1.07 -3.10
N PRO A 113 -1.83 2.05 -3.25
CA PRO A 113 -1.44 3.43 -3.53
C PRO A 113 -0.66 4.02 -2.35
N ASP A 114 0.10 5.09 -2.62
CA ASP A 114 0.86 5.81 -1.60
C ASP A 114 -0.04 6.13 -0.38
N PRO A 115 0.37 5.81 0.86
CA PRO A 115 -0.40 6.14 2.06
C PRO A 115 -0.71 7.63 2.20
N LYS A 116 0.05 8.53 1.57
CA LYS A 116 -0.32 9.95 1.46
C LYS A 116 -1.71 10.12 0.82
N ASP A 117 -1.97 9.36 -0.24
CA ASP A 117 -3.22 9.38 -1.00
C ASP A 117 -4.23 8.33 -0.55
N ASP A 118 -3.80 7.23 0.08
CA ASP A 118 -4.66 6.15 0.55
C ASP A 118 -4.87 6.21 2.07
N PRO A 119 -6.02 6.74 2.53
CA PRO A 119 -6.30 6.87 3.95
C PRO A 119 -6.49 5.54 4.70
N TYR A 120 -6.81 4.45 4.00
CA TYR A 120 -6.98 3.14 4.64
C TYR A 120 -5.63 2.50 4.87
N PHE A 121 -4.74 2.56 3.86
CA PHE A 121 -3.39 2.03 4.01
C PHE A 121 -2.58 2.83 5.05
N ARG A 122 -2.70 4.17 5.04
CA ARG A 122 -2.09 5.01 6.06
C ARG A 122 -2.53 4.66 7.48
N ARG A 123 -3.83 4.52 7.71
CA ARG A 123 -4.36 4.16 9.03
C ARG A 123 -3.87 2.78 9.46
N PHE A 124 -3.83 1.81 8.56
CA PHE A 124 -3.26 0.49 8.85
C PHE A 124 -1.80 0.62 9.31
N LEU A 125 -0.96 1.38 8.61
CA LEU A 125 0.45 1.60 8.98
C LEU A 125 0.62 2.33 10.31
N GLN A 126 -0.23 3.33 10.58
CA GLN A 126 -0.19 4.11 11.82
C GLN A 126 -0.84 3.41 13.02
N HIS A 127 -1.59 2.32 12.80
CA HIS A 127 -2.32 1.65 13.87
C HIS A 127 -1.35 0.79 14.72
N PRO A 128 -1.29 0.98 16.05
CA PRO A 128 -0.24 0.42 16.91
C PRO A 128 -0.19 -1.12 16.89
N THR A 129 -1.33 -1.79 16.69
CA THR A 129 -1.40 -3.26 16.65
C THR A 129 -1.53 -3.86 15.25
N GLN A 130 -2.00 -3.11 14.25
CA GLN A 130 -2.25 -3.70 12.93
C GLN A 130 -0.97 -3.76 12.09
N SER A 131 -0.13 -2.72 12.16
CA SER A 131 1.18 -2.69 11.51
C SER A 131 2.29 -3.37 12.29
N LYS A 132 2.02 -3.82 13.53
CA LYS A 132 2.98 -4.50 14.38
C LYS A 132 3.64 -5.67 13.62
N ASP A 133 4.98 -5.72 13.71
CA ASP A 133 5.88 -6.71 13.10
C ASP A 133 5.93 -6.71 11.56
N ILE A 134 4.98 -6.05 10.88
CA ILE A 134 4.88 -6.03 9.41
C ILE A 134 6.14 -5.47 8.72
N PRO A 135 6.74 -4.35 9.15
CA PRO A 135 7.97 -3.85 8.53
C PRO A 135 9.13 -4.86 8.59
N ASN A 136 9.32 -5.50 9.75
CA ASN A 136 10.36 -6.51 9.96
C ASN A 136 10.11 -7.78 9.14
N ILE A 137 8.86 -8.23 9.04
CA ILE A 137 8.46 -9.37 8.20
C ILE A 137 8.79 -9.09 6.72
N ILE A 138 8.39 -7.93 6.20
CA ILE A 138 8.65 -7.54 4.81
C ILE A 138 10.16 -7.47 4.55
N ALA A 139 10.90 -6.73 5.39
CA ALA A 139 12.33 -6.51 5.22
C ALA A 139 13.13 -7.81 5.33
N SER A 140 12.82 -8.66 6.31
CA SER A 140 13.49 -9.96 6.49
C SER A 140 13.24 -10.88 5.31
N ALA A 141 12.00 -10.96 4.83
CA ALA A 141 11.66 -11.79 3.68
C ALA A 141 12.33 -11.27 2.40
N PHE A 142 12.37 -9.93 2.22
CA PHE A 142 13.12 -9.30 1.15
C PHE A 142 14.60 -9.65 1.22
N VAL A 143 15.24 -9.57 2.39
CA VAL A 143 16.64 -9.97 2.61
C VAL A 143 16.88 -11.43 2.22
N LYS A 144 16.06 -12.35 2.72
CA LYS A 144 16.16 -13.79 2.42
C LYS A 144 15.95 -14.14 0.95
N GLY A 145 15.27 -13.27 0.19
CA GLY A 145 15.03 -13.47 -1.24
C GLY A 145 13.68 -14.13 -1.52
N ILE A 146 12.60 -13.45 -1.14
CA ILE A 146 11.27 -13.82 -1.62
C ILE A 146 11.20 -13.79 -3.15
N PRO A 147 10.44 -14.69 -3.79
CA PRO A 147 10.08 -14.52 -5.19
C PRO A 147 9.21 -13.27 -5.35
N TRP A 148 9.17 -12.69 -6.54
CA TRP A 148 8.21 -11.63 -6.91
C TRP A 148 7.85 -11.76 -8.38
N HIS A 149 6.67 -11.27 -8.72
CA HIS A 149 6.12 -11.29 -10.07
C HIS A 149 5.65 -9.89 -10.46
N ARG A 150 5.71 -9.59 -11.76
CA ARG A 150 5.12 -8.37 -12.30
C ARG A 150 3.60 -8.33 -12.01
N PRO A 151 3.04 -7.15 -11.71
CA PRO A 151 3.64 -5.81 -11.83
C PRO A 151 4.58 -5.38 -10.68
N SER A 152 4.66 -6.13 -9.58
CA SER A 152 5.57 -5.82 -8.46
C SER A 152 7.04 -6.13 -8.84
N GLY A 153 7.95 -5.80 -7.94
CA GLY A 153 9.37 -6.04 -8.05
C GLY A 153 10.17 -5.34 -6.95
N PRO A 154 11.51 -5.38 -7.01
CA PRO A 154 12.38 -4.78 -5.99
C PRO A 154 12.06 -3.31 -5.72
N GLY A 155 11.75 -2.52 -6.76
CA GLY A 155 11.38 -1.11 -6.59
C GLY A 155 10.08 -0.93 -5.80
N TYR A 156 9.03 -1.69 -6.15
CA TYR A 156 7.74 -1.64 -5.45
C TYR A 156 7.86 -2.08 -3.99
N ILE A 157 8.63 -3.14 -3.72
CA ILE A 157 8.87 -3.61 -2.36
C ILE A 157 9.74 -2.61 -1.58
N SER A 158 10.69 -1.94 -2.24
CA SER A 158 11.43 -0.83 -1.65
C SER A 158 10.51 0.33 -1.28
N THR A 159 9.60 0.73 -2.16
CA THR A 159 8.58 1.76 -1.89
C THR A 159 7.67 1.37 -0.72
N LEU A 160 7.25 0.11 -0.63
CA LEU A 160 6.52 -0.41 0.52
C LEU A 160 7.31 -0.26 1.84
N MET A 161 8.59 -0.61 1.84
CA MET A 161 9.44 -0.43 3.03
C MET A 161 9.67 1.05 3.37
N ILE A 162 9.77 1.93 2.38
CA ILE A 162 9.81 3.40 2.59
C ILE A 162 8.52 3.85 3.27
N HIS A 163 7.36 3.38 2.80
CA HIS A 163 6.09 3.67 3.45
C HIS A 163 6.05 3.17 4.89
N CYS A 164 6.56 1.97 5.18
CA CYS A 164 6.69 1.50 6.54
C CYS A 164 7.58 2.41 7.40
N LEU A 165 8.73 2.87 6.89
CA LEU A 165 9.64 3.75 7.63
C LEU A 165 9.04 5.13 7.92
N PHE A 166 8.24 5.67 6.99
CA PHE A 166 7.66 7.00 7.14
C PHE A 166 6.32 7.00 7.88
N TRP A 167 5.51 5.95 7.81
CA TRP A 167 4.15 5.98 8.37
C TRP A 167 3.96 5.13 9.64
N VAL A 168 4.86 4.19 9.94
CA VAL A 168 4.82 3.41 11.18
C VAL A 168 5.62 4.15 12.27
N ASP A 169 5.21 4.01 13.53
CA ASP A 169 5.95 4.59 14.67
C ASP A 169 7.40 4.08 14.68
N PRO A 170 8.42 4.96 14.58
CA PRO A 170 9.82 4.55 14.60
C PRO A 170 10.23 3.86 15.91
N LYS A 171 9.50 4.09 17.02
CA LYS A 171 9.74 3.41 18.31
C LYS A 171 9.40 1.92 18.28
N SER A 172 8.75 1.44 17.23
CA SER A 172 8.48 0.01 17.05
C SER A 172 9.73 -0.80 16.69
N GLY A 173 10.76 -0.16 16.15
CA GLY A 173 12.03 -0.83 15.86
C GLY A 173 12.96 -0.90 17.07
N SER A 174 13.86 -1.89 17.06
CA SER A 174 14.75 -2.23 18.18
C SER A 174 15.62 -1.09 18.72
N ASP A 175 15.95 -0.08 17.91
CA ASP A 175 16.74 1.09 18.33
C ASP A 175 15.97 2.42 18.30
N GLY A 176 14.67 2.35 18.03
CA GLY A 176 13.78 3.52 17.98
C GLY A 176 14.03 4.52 16.85
N ARG A 177 14.94 4.22 15.90
CA ARG A 177 15.29 5.14 14.80
C ARG A 177 14.41 4.97 13.57
N GLY A 178 13.77 3.82 13.43
CA GLY A 178 12.88 3.49 12.34
C GLY A 178 12.12 2.22 12.67
N SER A 179 11.02 1.97 11.96
CA SER A 179 10.12 0.85 12.21
C SER A 179 10.66 -0.53 11.80
N ILE A 180 11.87 -0.59 11.23
CA ILE A 180 12.59 -1.83 10.90
C ILE A 180 13.77 -1.97 11.86
N ASP A 181 13.94 -3.13 12.47
CA ASP A 181 14.97 -3.38 13.48
C ASP A 181 16.39 -3.24 12.91
N LEU A 182 17.31 -2.78 13.76
CA LEU A 182 18.69 -2.49 13.38
C LEU A 182 19.42 -3.70 12.77
N ASP A 183 19.22 -4.90 13.33
CA ASP A 183 19.81 -6.16 12.88
C ASP A 183 19.24 -6.63 11.53
N ILE A 184 18.05 -6.17 11.15
CA ILE A 184 17.46 -6.40 9.82
C ILE A 184 17.92 -5.32 8.83
N ARG A 185 18.06 -4.06 9.27
CA ARG A 185 18.50 -2.94 8.40
C ARG A 185 19.92 -3.15 7.85
N GLN A 186 20.82 -3.76 8.62
CA GLN A 186 22.18 -4.06 8.17
C GLN A 186 22.26 -5.00 6.95
N PRO A 187 21.71 -6.24 6.99
CA PRO A 187 21.70 -7.12 5.82
C PRO A 187 20.80 -6.57 4.70
N LEU A 188 19.75 -5.81 5.03
CA LEU A 188 18.96 -5.08 4.03
C LEU A 188 19.84 -4.10 3.25
N GLN A 189 20.68 -3.31 3.92
CA GLN A 189 21.58 -2.37 3.26
C GLN A 189 22.57 -3.05 2.32
N VAL A 190 23.12 -4.21 2.73
CA VAL A 190 23.99 -5.02 1.87
C VAL A 190 23.24 -5.48 0.62
N LYS A 191 22.02 -6.00 0.79
CA LYS A 191 21.19 -6.45 -0.33
C LYS A 191 20.82 -5.32 -1.30
N LEU A 192 20.45 -4.14 -0.79
CA LEU A 192 20.09 -3.00 -1.61
C LEU A 192 21.28 -2.50 -2.44
N LYS A 193 22.48 -2.42 -1.84
CA LYS A 193 23.70 -2.08 -2.58
C LYS A 193 24.00 -3.10 -3.68
N ALA A 194 23.93 -4.39 -3.36
CA ALA A 194 24.12 -5.45 -4.36
C ALA A 194 23.12 -5.34 -5.53
N LEU A 195 21.84 -5.01 -5.26
CA LEU A 195 20.85 -4.79 -6.31
C LEU A 195 21.15 -3.56 -7.19
N LEU A 196 21.74 -2.50 -6.62
CA LEU A 196 22.12 -1.31 -7.37
C LEU A 196 23.32 -1.56 -8.30
N ASP A 197 24.18 -2.52 -7.96
CA ASP A 197 25.35 -2.91 -8.77
C ASP A 197 24.99 -3.84 -9.94
N ILE A 198 23.78 -4.44 -9.93
CA ILE A 198 23.31 -5.31 -11.01
C ILE A 198 22.98 -4.50 -12.26
N ALA A 199 23.62 -4.85 -13.37
CA ALA A 199 23.29 -4.31 -14.69
C ALA A 199 21.86 -4.69 -15.12
N ALA A 200 21.25 -3.86 -15.97
CA ALA A 200 19.94 -4.18 -16.54
C ALA A 200 19.97 -5.56 -17.22
N PRO A 201 18.97 -6.43 -16.98
CA PRO A 201 18.90 -7.73 -17.64
C PRO A 201 18.91 -7.59 -19.17
N GLU A 202 19.74 -8.38 -19.85
CA GLU A 202 19.75 -8.42 -21.32
C GLU A 202 18.37 -8.85 -21.85
N GLY A 203 17.83 -8.11 -22.83
CA GLY A 203 16.50 -8.35 -23.39
C GLY A 203 15.31 -7.90 -22.52
N GLY A 204 15.57 -7.33 -21.34
CA GLY A 204 14.53 -6.75 -20.48
C GLY A 204 14.11 -5.33 -20.89
N ASN A 205 12.97 -4.86 -20.38
CA ASN A 205 12.60 -3.45 -20.49
C ASN A 205 13.52 -2.62 -19.58
N ARG A 206 14.53 -1.99 -20.19
CA ARG A 206 15.51 -1.16 -19.47
C ARG A 206 14.86 -0.01 -18.70
N ALA A 207 13.82 0.63 -19.24
CA ALA A 207 13.15 1.75 -18.57
C ALA A 207 12.41 1.29 -17.29
N ASP A 208 11.75 0.14 -17.33
CA ASP A 208 11.12 -0.49 -16.16
C ASP A 208 12.17 -0.81 -15.07
N TRP A 209 13.33 -1.36 -15.48
CA TRP A 209 14.42 -1.66 -14.56
C TRP A 209 15.00 -0.41 -13.89
N GLU A 210 15.32 0.64 -14.67
CA GLU A 210 15.85 1.89 -14.12
C GLU A 210 14.84 2.57 -13.19
N SER A 211 13.54 2.52 -13.50
CA SER A 211 12.51 3.03 -12.61
C SER A 211 12.52 2.31 -11.26
N GLN A 212 12.68 0.98 -11.25
CA GLN A 212 12.74 0.22 -10.00
C GLN A 212 14.03 0.49 -9.22
N ARG A 213 15.16 0.70 -9.91
CA ARG A 213 16.44 1.06 -9.26
C ARG A 213 16.37 2.38 -8.52
N VAL A 214 15.57 3.35 -8.99
CA VAL A 214 15.36 4.63 -8.29
C VAL A 214 14.83 4.38 -6.88
N ASP A 215 13.80 3.56 -6.72
CA ASP A 215 13.20 3.31 -5.41
C ASP A 215 14.06 2.41 -4.51
N VAL A 216 14.82 1.47 -5.10
CA VAL A 216 15.88 0.73 -4.39
C VAL A 216 16.95 1.68 -3.86
N GLY A 217 17.38 2.64 -4.68
CA GLY A 217 18.37 3.66 -4.31
C GLY A 217 17.86 4.59 -3.22
N ARG A 218 16.59 5.02 -3.30
CA ARG A 218 15.93 5.82 -2.26
C ARG A 218 15.92 5.08 -0.93
N LEU A 219 15.49 3.82 -0.90
CA LEU A 219 15.49 3.04 0.34
C LEU A 219 16.90 2.85 0.89
N SER A 220 17.89 2.55 0.03
CA SER A 220 19.30 2.43 0.42
C SER A 220 19.85 3.71 1.06
N GLY A 221 19.48 4.88 0.52
CA GLY A 221 19.80 6.18 1.09
C GLY A 221 19.17 6.38 2.47
N ILE A 222 17.88 6.07 2.61
CA ILE A 222 17.15 6.18 3.89
C ILE A 222 17.76 5.27 4.97
N ILE A 223 18.00 4.00 4.65
CA ILE A 223 18.63 3.05 5.58
C ILE A 223 20.04 3.52 5.95
N GLY A 224 20.79 4.08 5.00
CA GLY A 224 22.08 4.72 5.25
C GLY A 224 21.98 5.90 6.24
N CYS A 225 20.99 6.77 6.09
CA CYS A 225 20.73 7.87 7.03
C CYS A 225 20.39 7.35 8.44
N LEU A 226 19.60 6.28 8.55
CA LEU A 226 19.22 5.67 9.83
C LEU A 226 20.40 5.05 10.60
N ALA A 227 21.52 4.76 9.93
CA ALA A 227 22.73 4.29 10.59
C ALA A 227 23.40 5.39 11.44
N SER A 228 23.16 6.67 11.14
CA SER A 228 23.62 7.79 11.95
C SER A 228 22.72 8.01 13.16
N GLU A 229 23.30 8.01 14.37
CA GLU A 229 22.55 8.26 15.60
C GLU A 229 22.03 9.70 15.68
N GLU A 230 22.76 10.64 15.11
CA GLU A 230 22.43 12.06 15.10
C GLU A 230 21.39 12.38 14.02
N VAL A 231 21.61 11.92 12.78
CA VAL A 231 20.80 12.32 11.63
C VAL A 231 19.53 11.47 11.49
N GLY A 232 19.60 10.18 11.81
CA GLY A 232 18.51 9.22 11.58
C GLY A 232 17.17 9.64 12.21
N PRO A 233 17.10 9.87 13.53
CA PRO A 233 15.88 10.27 14.21
C PRO A 233 15.28 11.57 13.65
N HIS A 234 16.11 12.59 13.40
CA HIS A 234 15.66 13.87 12.87
C HIS A 234 15.12 13.76 11.45
N TYR A 235 15.74 12.92 10.61
CA TYR A 235 15.29 12.68 9.24
C TYR A 235 13.89 12.05 9.18
N ILE A 236 13.64 10.99 9.96
CA ILE A 236 12.32 10.35 10.01
C ILE A 236 11.28 11.28 10.61
N GLN A 237 11.61 11.94 11.74
CA GLN A 237 10.69 12.83 12.41
C GLN A 237 10.27 14.02 11.53
N SER A 238 11.23 14.67 10.87
CA SER A 238 10.95 15.80 9.97
C SER A 238 10.11 15.37 8.77
N THR A 239 10.41 14.20 8.19
CA THR A 239 9.62 13.63 7.08
C THR A 239 8.19 13.32 7.53
N GLN A 240 8.02 12.70 8.71
CA GLN A 240 6.71 12.43 9.30
C GLN A 240 5.90 13.70 9.54
N GLN A 241 6.51 14.74 10.10
CA GLN A 241 5.86 16.03 10.32
C GLN A 241 5.43 16.69 9.00
N TYR A 242 6.29 16.66 7.98
CA TYR A 242 5.96 17.16 6.66
C TYR A 242 4.76 16.42 6.04
N LEU A 243 4.80 15.08 6.07
CA LEU A 243 3.72 14.24 5.54
C LEU A 243 2.40 14.44 6.30
N GLN A 244 2.44 14.65 7.62
CA GLN A 244 1.25 14.89 8.43
C GLN A 244 0.59 16.24 8.13
N ARG A 245 1.38 17.31 7.96
CA ARG A 245 0.87 18.65 7.61
C ARG A 245 0.10 18.65 6.30
N ASP A 246 0.56 17.85 5.34
CA ASP A 246 -0.08 17.76 4.03
C ASP A 246 -1.47 17.08 4.08
N LEU A 247 -1.83 16.44 5.20
CA LEU A 247 -3.13 15.82 5.42
C LEU A 247 -4.18 16.78 6.01
N ASP A 248 -3.77 17.98 6.41
CA ASP A 248 -4.66 18.94 7.07
C ASP A 248 -5.51 19.77 6.09
N GLY A 249 -5.14 19.77 4.80
CA GLY A 249 -5.79 20.53 3.75
C GLY A 249 -7.13 19.98 3.25
N CYS A 250 -7.84 20.79 2.47
CA CYS A 250 -9.07 20.42 1.80
C CYS A 250 -8.81 19.39 0.68
N ALA A 251 -9.59 18.31 0.63
CA ALA A 251 -9.45 17.23 -0.36
C ALA A 251 -9.89 17.59 -1.80
N LYS A 252 -10.03 18.88 -2.14
CA LYS A 252 -10.23 19.34 -3.52
C LYS A 252 -8.87 19.80 -4.03
N GLU A 253 -8.41 19.24 -5.15
CA GLU A 253 -7.04 19.37 -5.69
C GLU A 253 -6.56 20.81 -5.98
N ASP A 254 -7.46 21.80 -6.01
CA ASP A 254 -7.12 23.23 -6.10
C ASP A 254 -7.86 24.01 -5.00
N CYS A 255 -7.57 23.65 -3.75
CA CYS A 255 -8.05 24.38 -2.58
C CYS A 255 -7.00 24.29 -1.47
N ASP A 256 -6.37 25.41 -1.19
CA ASP A 256 -5.29 25.51 -0.18
C ASP A 256 -5.81 25.82 1.24
N GLU A 257 -7.14 25.75 1.43
CA GLU A 257 -7.78 26.01 2.71
C GLU A 257 -7.70 24.78 3.63
N GLU A 258 -7.68 25.02 4.94
CA GLU A 258 -7.72 23.95 5.94
C GLU A 258 -9.04 23.16 5.89
N GLY A 259 -8.93 21.85 6.08
CA GLY A 259 -10.06 20.94 6.06
C GLY A 259 -10.77 20.85 7.42
N GLU A 260 -11.70 21.75 7.72
CA GLU A 260 -12.45 21.74 8.99
C GLU A 260 -13.49 20.62 9.11
N LEU A 261 -14.14 20.26 7.99
CA LEU A 261 -15.17 19.23 7.95
C LEU A 261 -14.58 17.88 7.55
N ARG A 262 -14.92 16.81 8.27
CA ARG A 262 -14.55 15.44 7.90
C ARG A 262 -15.69 14.72 7.19
N CYS A 263 -15.36 13.88 6.22
CA CYS A 263 -16.31 12.98 5.58
C CYS A 263 -16.99 12.11 6.65
N SER A 264 -18.33 12.07 6.65
CA SER A 264 -19.08 11.33 7.67
C SER A 264 -18.95 9.80 7.56
N VAL A 265 -18.54 9.28 6.41
CA VAL A 265 -18.43 7.84 6.14
C VAL A 265 -17.01 7.33 6.44
N CYS A 266 -16.01 7.78 5.67
CA CYS A 266 -14.63 7.30 5.86
C CYS A 266 -13.88 7.97 7.02
N LYS A 267 -14.41 9.11 7.53
CA LYS A 267 -13.78 9.95 8.57
C LYS A 267 -12.39 10.50 8.23
N THR A 268 -11.90 10.29 7.00
CA THR A 268 -10.53 10.70 6.61
C THR A 268 -10.46 11.89 5.65
N ALA A 269 -11.31 11.95 4.62
CA ALA A 269 -11.28 13.10 3.71
C ALA A 269 -11.76 14.36 4.44
N ARG A 270 -10.98 15.44 4.36
CA ARG A 270 -11.26 16.73 4.99
C ARG A 270 -11.68 17.78 3.95
N TYR A 271 -12.48 18.75 4.36
CA TYR A 271 -13.02 19.78 3.48
C TYR A 271 -13.16 21.11 4.22
N CYS A 272 -12.80 22.22 3.59
CA CYS A 272 -13.07 23.56 4.15
C CYS A 272 -14.58 23.91 4.17
N GLY A 273 -15.42 23.16 3.44
CA GLY A 273 -16.85 23.41 3.41
C GLY A 273 -17.67 22.36 2.66
N LYS A 274 -18.99 22.40 2.87
CA LYS A 274 -19.95 21.46 2.23
C LYS A 274 -19.93 21.51 0.70
N LYS A 275 -19.56 22.65 0.10
CA LYS A 275 -19.44 22.80 -1.36
C LYS A 275 -18.34 21.90 -1.91
N HIS A 276 -17.14 21.93 -1.32
CA HIS A 276 -16.02 21.08 -1.74
C HIS A 276 -16.27 19.62 -1.41
N GLN A 277 -16.93 19.32 -0.29
CA GLN A 277 -17.39 17.97 -0.01
C GLN A 277 -18.34 17.44 -1.09
N ALA A 278 -19.37 18.21 -1.48
CA ALA A 278 -20.32 17.80 -2.50
C ALA A 278 -19.68 17.67 -3.88
N TRP A 279 -18.72 18.54 -4.22
CA TRP A 279 -17.94 18.45 -5.44
C TRP A 279 -17.08 17.18 -5.45
N HIS A 280 -16.24 16.96 -4.43
CA HIS A 280 -15.36 15.79 -4.36
C HIS A 280 -16.17 14.48 -4.31
N TRP A 281 -17.33 14.49 -3.64
CA TRP A 281 -18.28 13.37 -3.66
C TRP A 281 -18.70 12.98 -5.08
N LYS A 282 -19.05 13.96 -5.91
CA LYS A 282 -19.43 13.72 -7.32
C LYS A 282 -18.23 13.36 -8.21
N ASN A 283 -17.05 13.91 -7.92
CA ASN A 283 -15.83 13.72 -8.71
C ASN A 283 -14.96 12.56 -8.23
N GLY A 284 -15.60 11.49 -7.71
CA GLY A 284 -14.92 10.21 -7.48
C GLY A 284 -14.77 9.76 -6.03
N HIS A 285 -14.92 10.65 -5.03
CA HIS A 285 -14.84 10.22 -3.62
C HIS A 285 -15.88 9.15 -3.31
N LYS A 286 -17.10 9.26 -3.87
CA LYS A 286 -18.19 8.30 -3.66
C LYS A 286 -17.76 6.85 -3.96
N MET A 287 -16.98 6.64 -5.02
CA MET A 287 -16.56 5.30 -5.49
C MET A 287 -15.49 4.67 -4.60
N CYS A 288 -14.77 5.48 -3.82
CA CYS A 288 -13.64 5.04 -3.01
C CYS A 288 -13.78 5.40 -1.51
N CYS A 289 -14.99 5.78 -1.10
CA CYS A 289 -15.34 6.10 0.27
C CYS A 289 -16.00 4.90 0.94
N PHE A 290 -15.28 4.25 1.83
CA PHE A 290 -15.68 3.10 2.63
C PHE A 290 -15.75 3.52 4.10
N PRO A 291 -16.59 2.85 4.92
CA PRO A 291 -16.64 3.11 6.35
C PRO A 291 -15.26 3.03 7.00
N SER A 292 -15.01 3.87 8.00
CA SER A 292 -13.92 3.61 8.94
C SER A 292 -14.20 2.28 9.65
N VAL A 293 -13.25 1.35 9.59
CA VAL A 293 -13.23 0.22 10.52
C VAL A 293 -12.36 0.71 11.66
N ASP A 294 -13.00 0.98 12.80
CA ASP A 294 -12.30 1.39 14.03
C ASP A 294 -11.57 0.20 14.65
#